data_AF-A0A964R8X6-F1
#
_entry.id   AF-A0A964R8X6-F1
#
_cell.length_a   1.000
_cell.length_b   1.000
_cell.length_c   1.000
_cell.angle_alpha   90.00
_cell.angle_beta   90.00
_cell.angle_gamma   90.00
#
_symmetry.space_group_name_H-M   'P 1'
#
loop_
_entity.id
_entity.type
_entity.pdbx_description
1 polymer ?
#
loop_
_entity_poly.entity_id
_entity_poly.type
_entity_poly.pdbx_seq_one_letter_code
_entity_poly.pdbx_strand_id
1 'polypeptide(L)' 'MDAVWQHARTSDSVRRIYDIRLALTLRHYNVTDFATANEKHFRGFGFSRVWNPLNLLKPLNP' A
#
# COMPACT_ATOMS: atom_id res chain seq x y z
N MET A 1 -16.03 4.20 6.97
CA MET A 1 -14.99 5.26 6.95
C MET A 1 -14.14 5.27 8.23
N ASP A 2 -14.59 4.70 9.34
CA ASP A 2 -13.87 4.76 10.63
C ASP A 2 -12.46 4.16 10.59
N ALA A 3 -12.26 3.06 9.85
CA ALA A 3 -10.96 2.43 9.69
C ALA A 3 -9.88 3.38 9.13
N VAL A 4 -10.26 4.33 8.27
CA VAL A 4 -9.33 5.35 7.73
C VAL A 4 -8.82 6.22 8.87
N TRP A 5 -9.71 6.73 9.72
CA TRP A 5 -9.35 7.60 10.82
C TRP A 5 -8.59 6.86 11.93
N GLN A 6 -8.92 5.59 12.17
CA GLN A 6 -8.17 4.76 13.11
C GLN A 6 -6.70 4.60 12.68
N HIS A 7 -6.44 4.35 11.39
CA HIS A 7 -5.06 4.26 10.88
C HIS A 7 -4.38 5.63 10.77
N ALA A 8 -5.12 6.69 10.42
CA ALA A 8 -4.52 8.01 10.23
C ALA A 8 -3.98 8.60 11.54
N ARG A 9 -4.64 8.29 12.68
CA ARG A 9 -4.22 8.75 14.01
C ARG A 9 -2.88 8.17 14.47
N THR A 10 -2.43 7.06 13.90
CA THR A 10 -1.15 6.42 14.27
C THR A 10 0.02 6.90 13.42
N SER A 11 -0.15 7.96 12.63
CA SER A 11 0.85 8.44 11.68
C SER A 11 1.07 9.94 11.83
N ASP A 12 2.33 10.34 11.97
CA ASP A 12 2.75 11.75 12.01
C ASP A 12 2.73 12.44 10.63
N SER A 13 2.55 11.66 9.55
CA SER A 13 2.50 12.20 8.19
C SER A 13 1.07 12.44 7.71
N VAL A 14 0.74 13.70 7.41
CA VAL A 14 -0.56 14.08 6.82
C VAL A 14 -0.79 13.40 5.47
N ARG A 15 0.27 13.14 4.68
CA ARG A 15 0.15 12.45 3.37
C ARG A 15 -0.22 10.98 3.51
N ARG A 16 -0.06 10.38 4.70
CA ARG A 16 -0.36 8.96 4.94
C ARG A 16 -1.83 8.63 4.72
N ILE A 17 -2.73 9.61 4.87
CA ILE A 17 -4.17 9.41 4.67
C ILE A 17 -4.48 8.93 3.24
N TYR A 18 -3.70 9.33 2.24
CA TYR A 18 -3.89 8.88 0.87
C TYR A 18 -3.59 7.37 0.73
N ASP A 19 -2.46 6.92 1.28
CA ASP A 19 -2.09 5.51 1.27
C ASP A 19 -3.12 4.66 2.02
N ILE A 20 -3.57 5.11 3.20
CA ILE A 20 -4.57 4.42 4.02
C ILE A 20 -5.88 4.27 3.23
N ARG A 21 -6.36 5.37 2.62
CA ARG A 21 -7.60 5.35 1.82
C ARG A 21 -7.47 4.40 0.62
N LEU A 22 -6.33 4.44 -0.07
CA LEU A 22 -6.07 3.55 -1.19
C LEU A 22 -6.06 2.08 -0.74
N ALA A 23 -5.33 1.77 0.33
CA ALA A 23 -5.20 0.41 0.84
C ALA A 23 -6.56 -0.18 1.24
N LEU A 24 -7.35 0.56 2.02
CA LEU A 24 -8.67 0.12 2.48
C LEU A 24 -9.66 -0.03 1.32
N THR A 25 -9.58 0.84 0.30
CA THR A 25 -10.38 0.71 -0.92
C THR A 25 -10.02 -0.56 -1.69
N LEU A 26 -8.74 -0.82 -1.91
CA LEU A 26 -8.29 -2.02 -2.63
C LEU A 26 -8.74 -3.30 -1.90
N ARG A 27 -8.63 -3.34 -0.57
CA ARG A 27 -9.09 -4.48 0.23
C ARG A 27 -10.61 -4.63 0.22
N HIS A 28 -11.36 -3.53 0.22
CA HIS A 28 -12.82 -3.56 0.09
C HIS A 28 -13.25 -4.23 -1.22
N TYR A 29 -12.49 -4.03 -2.31
CA TYR A 29 -12.68 -4.71 -3.60
C TYR A 29 -11.92 -6.04 -3.72
N ASN A 30 -11.57 -6.67 -2.60
CA ASN A 30 -10.92 -7.98 -2.53
C ASN A 30 -9.56 -8.09 -3.23
N VAL A 31 -8.87 -6.99 -3.52
CA VAL A 31 -7.49 -7.04 -4.03
C VAL A 31 -6.57 -7.60 -2.94
N THR A 32 -5.98 -8.77 -3.17
CA THR A 32 -5.04 -9.42 -2.23
C THR A 32 -3.58 -9.18 -2.58
N ASP A 33 -3.31 -8.85 -3.84
CA ASP A 33 -1.98 -8.73 -4.42
C ASP A 33 -1.82 -7.31 -4.98
N PHE A 34 -0.94 -6.51 -4.36
CA PHE A 34 -0.79 -5.10 -4.68
C PHE A 34 0.65 -4.74 -5.10
N ALA A 35 0.82 -4.35 -6.37
CA ALA A 35 2.09 -3.85 -6.89
C ALA A 35 2.24 -2.35 -6.61
N THR A 36 3.32 -1.94 -5.94
CA THR A 36 3.61 -0.54 -5.63
C THR A 36 5.09 -0.30 -5.35
N ALA A 37 5.62 0.83 -5.79
CA ALA A 37 7.00 1.23 -5.45
C ALA A 37 7.19 1.53 -3.96
N ASN A 38 6.11 1.82 -3.22
CA ASN A 38 6.16 2.22 -1.81
C ASN A 38 5.73 1.08 -0.87
N GLU A 39 6.20 -0.16 -1.07
CA GLU A 39 5.72 -1.35 -0.35
C GLU A 39 5.53 -1.16 1.17
N LYS A 40 6.52 -0.53 1.83
CA LYS A 40 6.51 -0.31 3.30
C LYS A 40 5.26 0.44 3.78
N HIS A 41 4.66 1.25 2.91
CA HIS A 41 3.44 2.02 3.19
C HIS A 41 2.18 1.14 3.18
N PHE A 42 2.21 -0.04 2.59
CA PHE A 42 1.02 -0.88 2.42
C PHE A 42 1.11 -2.22 3.18
N ARG A 43 2.26 -2.49 3.81
CA ARG A 43 2.39 -3.60 4.77
C ARG A 43 1.46 -3.36 5.96
N GLY A 44 0.80 -4.44 6.43
CA GLY A 44 -0.13 -4.39 7.56
C GLY A 44 -1.61 -4.13 7.20
N PHE A 45 -1.95 -3.81 5.95
CA PHE A 45 -3.35 -3.64 5.52
C PHE A 45 -4.05 -4.96 5.11
N GLY A 46 -3.44 -6.11 5.39
CA GLY A 46 -4.04 -7.42 5.12
C GLY A 46 -4.02 -7.86 3.65
N PHE A 47 -3.08 -7.34 2.85
CA PHE A 47 -2.73 -7.92 1.55
C PHE A 47 -1.95 -9.23 1.76
N SER A 48 -2.19 -10.23 0.91
CA SER A 48 -1.39 -11.45 0.85
C SER A 48 0.00 -11.17 0.28
N ARG A 49 0.09 -10.23 -0.67
CA ARG A 49 1.34 -9.84 -1.31
C ARG A 49 1.38 -8.35 -1.60
N VAL A 50 2.49 -7.71 -1.24
CA VAL A 50 2.83 -6.34 -1.65
C VAL A 50 4.25 -6.35 -2.18
N TRP A 51 4.49 -5.86 -3.38
CA TRP A 51 5.83 -5.85 -3.99
C TRP A 51 6.07 -4.63 -4.86
N ASN A 52 7.32 -4.20 -4.95
CA ASN A 52 7.76 -3.22 -5.92
C ASN A 52 8.05 -3.92 -7.25
N PRO A 53 7.25 -3.68 -8.30
CA PRO A 53 7.47 -4.32 -9.61
C PRO A 53 8.81 -3.91 -10.24
N LEU A 54 9.38 -2.77 -9.85
CA LEU A 54 10.69 -2.33 -10.35
C LEU A 54 11.83 -3.25 -9.90
N ASN A 55 11.68 -3.94 -8.76
CA ASN A 55 12.67 -4.92 -8.29
C ASN A 55 12.67 -6.21 -9.14
N LEU A 56 11.64 -6.42 -9.97
CA LEU A 56 11.52 -7.57 -10.86
C LEU A 56 12.12 -7.30 -12.25
N LEU A 57 12.42 -6.04 -12.54
CA LEU A 57 13.04 -5.67 -13.80
C LEU A 57 14.51 -6.08 -13.77
N LYS A 58 14.92 -6.90 -14.72
CA LYS A 58 16.34 -7.10 -15.00
C LYS A 58 16.91 -5.78 -15.53
N PRO A 59 18.16 -5.42 -15.21
CA PRO A 59 18.79 -4.28 -15.85
C PRO A 59 18.71 -4.48 -17.36
N LEU A 60 18.28 -3.43 -18.07
CA LEU A 60 18.41 -3.39 -19.52
C LEU A 60 19.91 -3.48 -19.79
N ASN A 61 20.36 -4.55 -20.45
CA ASN A 61 21.75 -4.62 -20.93
C ASN A 61 21.96 -3.41 -21.86
N PRO A 62 23.00 -2.60 -21.62
CA PRO A 62 23.31 -1.45 -22.46
C PRO A 62 23.67 -1.86 -23.89
#